data_AF-A0A1L5KFB0-F1
#
_entry.id   AF-A0A1L5KFB0-F1
#
_cell.length_a   1.000
_cell.length_b   1.000
_cell.length_c   1.000
_cell.angle_alpha   90.00
_cell.angle_beta   90.00
_cell.angle_gamma   90.00
#
_symmetry.space_group_name_H-M   'P 1'
#
loop_
_entity.id
_entity.type
_entity.pdbx_description
1 polymer ?
#
loop_
_entity_poly.entity_id
_entity_poly.type
_entity_poly.pdbx_seq_one_letter_code
_entity_poly.pdbx_strand_id
1 'polypeptide(L)'
;MIMEFAAVCIGAARGYYSLSIMKKALILLVLHLLMYLLVYFSTVLVIACTGTMLMGALAWAGLFTYSIVLAVMLQLSGHLFFDTWYEGSYGILAAVRNLGSPLMVIVSFIDRYSSGSFGKQLLILILTLFIMAALSWMAFCRRRSENTGKALVYTWMEPVLSALITIPSGLGIGLIFYMIPEDSSKTAWWIFGMILGTILVHGILEVIYEMDFRRFFRRKVQ
;
A
#
# COMPACT_ATOMS: atom_id res chain seq x y z
N MET A 1 7.10 -16.59 -13.78
CA MET A 1 6.50 -17.76 -14.46
C MET A 1 7.02 -17.96 -15.89
N ILE A 2 6.50 -17.28 -16.93
CA ILE A 2 6.92 -17.55 -18.34
C ILE A 2 8.42 -17.25 -18.55
N MET A 3 8.91 -16.13 -18.00
CA MET A 3 10.32 -15.73 -18.11
C MET A 3 11.28 -16.70 -17.42
N GLU A 4 10.88 -17.33 -16.31
CA GLU A 4 11.72 -18.29 -15.58
C GLU A 4 11.78 -19.64 -16.28
N PHE A 5 10.63 -20.10 -16.81
CA PHE A 5 10.58 -21.28 -17.66
C PHE A 5 11.44 -21.08 -18.92
N ALA A 6 11.33 -19.92 -19.57
CA ALA A 6 12.19 -19.56 -20.69
C ALA A 6 13.67 -19.51 -20.31
N ALA A 7 14.03 -18.96 -19.14
CA ALA A 7 15.41 -18.94 -18.66
C ALA A 7 15.97 -20.36 -18.43
N VAL A 8 15.17 -21.29 -17.90
CA VAL A 8 15.54 -22.70 -17.76
C VAL A 8 15.71 -23.36 -19.14
N CYS A 9 14.79 -23.13 -20.08
CA CYS A 9 14.88 -23.67 -21.44
C CYS A 9 16.10 -23.14 -22.20
N ILE A 10 16.41 -21.84 -22.08
CA ILE A 10 17.60 -21.23 -22.69
C ILE A 10 18.89 -21.75 -22.04
N GLY A 11 18.90 -21.95 -20.72
CA GLY A 11 20.02 -22.55 -20.00
C GLY A 11 20.28 -24.00 -20.42
N ALA A 12 19.22 -24.79 -20.63
CA ALA A 12 19.29 -26.15 -21.14
C ALA A 12 19.76 -26.19 -22.61
N ALA A 13 19.24 -25.29 -23.46
CA ALA A 13 19.62 -25.19 -24.88
C ALA A 13 21.08 -24.79 -25.09
N ARG A 14 21.69 -24.05 -24.15
CA ARG A 14 23.11 -23.66 -24.17
C ARG A 14 24.05 -24.70 -23.55
N GLY A 15 23.55 -25.86 -23.12
CA GLY A 15 24.37 -26.94 -22.56
C GLY A 15 24.78 -26.74 -21.09
N TYR A 16 24.29 -25.70 -20.41
CA TYR A 16 24.52 -25.47 -18.97
C TYR A 16 23.51 -26.24 -18.10
N TYR A 17 23.25 -27.51 -18.44
CA TYR A 17 22.34 -28.35 -17.66
C TYR A 17 23.07 -28.86 -16.41
N SER A 18 22.96 -28.11 -15.31
CA SER A 18 23.40 -28.55 -13.99
C SER A 18 22.20 -28.69 -13.07
N LEU A 19 22.17 -29.78 -12.30
CA LEU A 19 21.16 -30.03 -11.25
C LEU A 19 21.08 -28.86 -10.25
N SER A 20 22.22 -28.18 -10.03
CA SER A 20 22.31 -27.00 -9.17
C SER A 20 21.56 -25.77 -9.72
N ILE A 21 21.54 -25.58 -11.04
CA ILE A 21 20.85 -24.49 -11.72
C ILE A 21 19.35 -24.75 -11.72
N MET A 22 18.96 -25.99 -12.00
CA MET A 22 17.56 -26.42 -11.94
C MET A 22 16.97 -26.24 -10.52
N LYS A 23 17.74 -26.58 -9.48
CA LYS A 23 17.33 -26.35 -8.08
C LYS A 23 17.11 -24.87 -7.78
N LYS A 24 18.02 -23.99 -8.20
CA LYS A 24 17.89 -22.53 -8.02
C LYS A 24 16.69 -21.96 -8.78
N ALA A 25 16.45 -22.43 -10.01
CA ALA A 25 15.30 -22.01 -10.80
C ALA A 25 13.96 -22.44 -10.17
N LEU A 26 13.89 -23.67 -9.64
CA LEU A 26 12.72 -24.16 -8.91
C LEU A 26 12.43 -23.31 -7.67
N ILE A 27 13.47 -22.98 -6.88
CA ILE A 27 13.31 -22.12 -5.70
C ILE A 27 12.79 -20.74 -6.12
N LEU A 28 13.37 -20.14 -7.16
CA LEU A 28 12.93 -18.82 -7.64
C LEU A 28 11.49 -18.84 -8.14
N LEU A 29 11.07 -19.91 -8.81
CA LEU A 29 9.68 -20.09 -9.25
C LEU A 29 8.71 -20.17 -8.08
N VAL A 30 9.07 -20.90 -7.02
CA VAL A 30 8.25 -20.96 -5.78
C VAL A 30 8.17 -19.58 -5.12
N LEU A 31 9.26 -18.81 -5.11
CA LEU A 31 9.27 -17.44 -4.58
C LEU A 31 8.37 -16.51 -5.41
N HIS A 32 8.43 -16.57 -6.75
CA HIS A 32 7.52 -15.79 -7.60
C HIS A 32 6.07 -16.20 -7.42
N LEU A 33 5.80 -17.49 -7.22
CA LEU A 33 4.46 -17.98 -6.92
C LEU A 33 3.94 -17.41 -5.58
N LEU A 34 4.78 -17.40 -4.53
CA LEU A 34 4.45 -16.79 -3.23
C LEU A 34 4.16 -15.29 -3.37
N MET A 35 5.00 -14.54 -4.08
CA MET A 35 4.77 -13.12 -4.34
C MET A 35 3.47 -12.88 -5.13
N TYR A 36 3.18 -13.72 -6.12
CA TYR A 36 1.93 -13.68 -6.87
C TYR A 36 0.71 -13.95 -5.99
N LEU A 37 0.76 -14.99 -5.15
CA LEU A 37 -0.30 -15.32 -4.19
C LEU A 37 -0.58 -14.16 -3.22
N LEU A 38 0.46 -13.47 -2.75
CA LEU A 38 0.31 -12.30 -1.89
C LEU A 38 -0.48 -11.19 -2.61
N VAL A 39 -0.08 -10.81 -3.82
CA VAL A 39 -0.78 -9.79 -4.62
C VAL A 39 -2.21 -10.21 -4.92
N TYR A 40 -2.42 -11.50 -5.23
CA TYR A 40 -3.73 -12.07 -5.49
C TYR A 40 -4.65 -11.94 -4.27
N PHE A 41 -4.25 -12.45 -3.10
CA PHE A 41 -5.07 -12.37 -1.88
C PHE A 41 -5.31 -10.93 -1.42
N SER A 42 -4.33 -10.03 -1.57
CA SER A 42 -4.54 -8.61 -1.30
C SER A 42 -5.58 -7.99 -2.24
N THR A 43 -5.58 -8.35 -3.52
CA THR A 43 -6.59 -7.87 -4.48
C THR A 43 -7.97 -8.45 -4.18
N VAL A 44 -8.06 -9.74 -3.85
CA VAL A 44 -9.31 -10.39 -3.44
C VAL A 44 -9.86 -9.74 -2.18
N LEU A 45 -9.02 -9.40 -1.20
CA LEU A 45 -9.44 -8.67 0.00
C LEU A 45 -10.07 -7.33 -0.37
N VAL A 46 -9.42 -6.54 -1.22
CA VAL A 46 -9.95 -5.23 -1.67
C VAL A 46 -11.31 -5.39 -2.34
N ILE A 47 -11.45 -6.34 -3.26
CA ILE A 47 -12.70 -6.60 -3.99
C ILE A 47 -13.79 -7.14 -3.05
N ALA A 48 -13.44 -7.97 -2.07
CA ALA A 48 -14.40 -8.48 -1.10
C ALA A 48 -14.96 -7.38 -0.18
N CYS A 49 -14.14 -6.36 0.09
CA CYS A 49 -14.48 -5.26 0.97
C CYS A 49 -15.17 -4.08 0.27
N THR A 50 -14.97 -3.94 -1.04
CA THR A 50 -15.52 -2.85 -1.85
C THR A 50 -16.75 -3.31 -2.64
N GLY A 51 -17.76 -2.44 -2.74
CA GLY A 51 -19.00 -2.73 -3.47
C GLY A 51 -19.02 -2.16 -4.89
N THR A 52 -18.21 -1.13 -5.16
CA THR A 52 -18.15 -0.45 -6.47
C THR A 52 -16.74 -0.52 -7.06
N MET A 53 -16.64 -0.49 -8.40
CA MET A 53 -15.36 -0.56 -9.11
C MET A 53 -14.45 0.64 -8.78
N LEU A 54 -15.02 1.84 -8.64
CA LEU A 54 -14.27 3.05 -8.28
C LEU A 54 -13.61 2.93 -6.90
N MET A 55 -14.38 2.51 -5.89
CA MET A 55 -13.84 2.29 -4.54
C MET A 55 -12.83 1.15 -4.50
N GLY A 56 -13.09 0.07 -5.26
CA GLY A 56 -12.12 -1.01 -5.42
C GLY A 56 -10.79 -0.51 -5.98
N ALA A 57 -10.82 0.34 -7.01
CA ALA A 57 -9.61 0.94 -7.58
C ALA A 57 -8.88 1.86 -6.59
N LEU A 58 -9.60 2.72 -5.87
CA LEU A 58 -9.01 3.62 -4.86
C LEU A 58 -8.40 2.84 -3.69
N ALA A 59 -9.12 1.84 -3.17
CA ALA A 59 -8.63 0.99 -2.08
C ALA A 59 -7.45 0.12 -2.53
N TRP A 60 -7.46 -0.36 -3.78
CA TRP A 60 -6.34 -1.10 -4.36
C TRP A 60 -5.10 -0.20 -4.47
N ALA A 61 -5.25 0.98 -5.08
CA ALA A 61 -4.18 1.96 -5.22
C ALA A 61 -3.64 2.35 -3.84
N GLY A 62 -4.52 2.66 -2.88
CA GLY A 62 -4.16 2.95 -1.50
C GLY A 62 -3.36 1.82 -0.86
N LEU A 63 -3.91 0.60 -0.81
CA LEU A 63 -3.26 -0.55 -0.17
C LEU A 63 -1.85 -0.83 -0.73
N PHE A 64 -1.69 -0.75 -2.06
CA PHE A 64 -0.43 -1.09 -2.70
C PHE A 64 0.60 0.05 -2.66
N THR A 65 0.17 1.30 -2.81
CA THR A 65 1.07 2.45 -2.89
C THR A 65 1.33 3.15 -1.55
N TYR A 66 0.50 2.90 -0.52
CA TYR A 66 0.54 3.63 0.75
C TYR A 66 1.93 3.76 1.36
N SER A 67 2.64 2.64 1.54
CA SER A 67 3.97 2.66 2.15
C SER A 67 5.01 3.41 1.31
N ILE A 68 4.89 3.38 -0.03
CA ILE A 68 5.81 4.10 -0.93
C ILE A 68 5.54 5.60 -0.82
N VAL A 69 4.28 6.01 -0.90
CA VAL A 69 3.90 7.43 -0.77
C VAL A 69 4.30 7.96 0.60
N LEU A 70 3.98 7.23 1.67
CA LEU A 70 4.36 7.61 3.03
C LEU A 70 5.88 7.69 3.21
N ALA A 71 6.64 6.74 2.66
CA ALA A 71 8.11 6.75 2.68
C ALA A 71 8.67 8.02 2.06
N VAL A 72 8.19 8.38 0.85
CA VAL A 72 8.66 9.56 0.12
C VAL A 72 8.27 10.84 0.85
N MET A 73 7.03 10.94 1.34
CA MET A 73 6.58 12.12 2.08
C MET A 73 7.39 12.33 3.37
N LEU A 74 7.70 11.26 4.10
CA LEU A 74 8.55 11.34 5.30
C LEU A 74 9.99 11.72 4.97
N GLN A 75 10.55 11.19 3.87
CA GLN A 75 11.91 11.51 3.45
C GLN A 75 12.03 12.99 3.02
N LEU A 76 11.07 13.49 2.25
CA LEU A 76 11.01 14.91 1.87
C LEU A 76 10.87 15.81 3.09
N SER A 77 9.97 15.45 4.01
CA SER A 77 9.80 16.18 5.27
C SER A 77 11.10 16.18 6.09
N GLY A 78 11.78 15.03 6.17
CA GLY A 78 13.07 14.88 6.85
C GLY A 78 14.12 15.87 6.32
N HIS A 79 14.31 15.90 5.01
CA HIS A 79 15.27 16.81 4.37
C HIS A 79 14.89 18.30 4.45
N LEU A 80 13.59 18.63 4.47
CA LEU A 80 13.13 20.02 4.49
C LEU A 80 13.14 20.64 5.89
N PHE A 81 13.00 19.83 6.94
CA PHE A 81 12.91 20.31 8.33
C PHE A 81 14.19 20.08 9.16
N PHE A 82 15.03 19.09 8.81
CA PHE A 82 16.19 18.72 9.62
C PHE A 82 17.50 18.75 8.82
N ASP A 83 18.45 19.56 9.28
CA ASP A 83 19.81 19.61 8.72
C ASP A 83 20.59 18.30 8.97
N THR A 84 20.34 17.62 10.09
CA THR A 84 20.99 16.36 10.49
C THR A 84 20.06 15.16 10.34
N TRP A 85 19.28 15.10 9.24
CA TRP A 85 18.42 13.96 8.97
C TRP A 85 19.25 12.68 8.72
N TYR A 86 18.95 11.63 9.49
CA TYR A 86 19.52 10.30 9.29
C TYR A 86 18.48 9.39 8.62
N GLU A 87 18.82 8.82 7.46
CA GLU A 87 17.90 7.98 6.67
C GLU A 87 17.51 6.66 7.34
N GLY A 88 18.21 6.26 8.41
CA GLY A 88 17.86 5.10 9.21
C GLY A 88 16.62 5.36 10.06
N SER A 89 15.45 4.98 9.54
CA SER A 89 14.23 4.92 10.33
C SER A 89 14.30 3.71 11.27
N TYR A 90 14.13 3.93 12.57
CA TYR A 90 14.04 2.87 13.59
C TYR A 90 12.62 2.82 14.19
N GLY A 91 12.21 1.62 14.61
CA GLY A 91 10.94 1.40 15.35
C GLY A 91 9.70 1.22 14.47
N ILE A 92 8.54 1.63 15.00
CA ILE A 92 7.21 1.39 14.39
C ILE A 92 7.10 2.09 13.03
N LEU A 93 7.67 3.29 12.88
CA LEU A 93 7.63 4.03 11.63
C LEU A 93 8.37 3.30 10.50
N ALA A 94 9.50 2.67 10.83
CA ALA A 94 10.24 1.83 9.89
C ALA A 94 9.46 0.56 9.53
N ALA A 95 8.75 -0.03 10.49
CA ALA A 95 7.88 -1.17 10.23
C ALA A 95 6.70 -0.78 9.32
N VAL A 96 6.02 0.35 9.56
CA VAL A 96 4.94 0.83 8.69
C VAL A 96 5.47 1.20 7.30
N ARG A 97 6.64 1.82 7.23
CA ARG A 97 7.30 2.16 5.97
C ARG A 97 7.66 0.91 5.15
N ASN A 98 8.21 -0.12 5.78
CA ASN A 98 8.77 -1.29 5.10
C ASN A 98 7.80 -2.48 4.97
N LEU A 99 6.76 -2.55 5.82
CA LEU A 99 5.81 -3.67 5.89
C LEU A 99 4.36 -3.25 5.71
N GLY A 100 4.07 -1.95 5.63
CA GLY A 100 2.70 -1.44 5.59
C GLY A 100 1.95 -1.73 4.28
N SER A 101 2.66 -2.08 3.19
CA SER A 101 2.03 -2.45 1.92
C SER A 101 2.55 -3.79 1.41
N PRO A 102 1.69 -4.60 0.75
CA PRO A 102 2.10 -5.87 0.14
C PRO A 102 3.25 -5.69 -0.87
N LEU A 103 3.25 -4.58 -1.62
CA LEU A 103 4.32 -4.27 -2.55
C LEU A 103 5.65 -4.01 -1.84
N MET A 104 5.65 -3.30 -0.71
CA MET A 104 6.89 -3.03 0.01
C MET A 104 7.48 -4.30 0.63
N VAL A 105 6.63 -5.23 1.08
CA VAL A 105 7.08 -6.56 1.52
C VAL A 105 7.77 -7.32 0.37
N ILE A 106 7.26 -7.20 -0.86
CA ILE A 106 7.88 -7.80 -2.05
C ILE A 106 9.22 -7.12 -2.39
N VAL A 107 9.25 -5.79 -2.45
CA VAL A 107 10.48 -5.03 -2.77
C VAL A 107 11.57 -5.33 -1.75
N SER A 108 11.24 -5.26 -0.45
CA SER A 108 12.19 -5.57 0.62
C SER A 108 12.63 -7.04 0.59
N PHE A 109 11.78 -7.97 0.14
CA PHE A 109 12.19 -9.36 -0.10
C PHE A 109 13.21 -9.46 -1.23
N ILE A 110 12.99 -8.79 -2.37
CA ILE A 110 13.92 -8.81 -3.51
C ILE A 110 15.30 -8.25 -3.12
N ASP A 111 15.34 -7.15 -2.37
CA ASP A 111 16.59 -6.54 -1.88
C ASP A 111 17.34 -7.44 -0.88
N ARG A 112 16.58 -8.15 -0.02
CA ARG A 112 17.18 -9.10 0.93
C ARG A 112 17.58 -10.43 0.30
N TYR A 113 16.94 -10.80 -0.80
CA TYR A 113 17.29 -11.96 -1.60
C TYR A 113 18.61 -11.72 -2.34
N SER A 114 18.82 -10.53 -2.91
CA SER A 114 20.09 -10.18 -3.59
C SER A 114 21.29 -10.09 -2.64
N SER A 115 21.07 -9.64 -1.40
CA SER A 115 22.11 -9.52 -0.37
C SER A 115 22.42 -10.83 0.38
N GLY A 116 21.80 -11.95 0.02
CA GLY A 116 22.08 -13.29 0.59
C GLY A 116 21.50 -13.54 1.99
N SER A 117 20.85 -12.55 2.61
CA SER A 117 20.23 -12.62 3.94
C SER A 117 18.70 -12.69 3.84
N PHE A 118 18.17 -13.72 3.17
CA PHE A 118 16.73 -13.79 2.85
C PHE A 118 15.86 -14.47 3.92
N GLY A 119 16.43 -15.25 4.85
CA GLY A 119 15.66 -16.11 5.75
C GLY A 119 14.63 -15.37 6.61
N LYS A 120 15.01 -14.24 7.21
CA LYS A 120 14.09 -13.40 8.01
C LYS A 120 12.99 -12.77 7.14
N GLN A 121 13.34 -12.28 5.95
CA GLN A 121 12.39 -11.61 5.06
C GLN A 121 11.42 -12.61 4.41
N LEU A 122 11.85 -13.85 4.18
CA LEU A 122 11.01 -14.94 3.72
C LEU A 122 9.92 -15.28 4.76
N LEU A 123 10.28 -15.33 6.04
CA LEU A 123 9.33 -15.55 7.12
C LEU A 123 8.25 -14.44 7.14
N ILE A 124 8.67 -13.19 7.00
CA ILE A 124 7.76 -12.02 6.93
C ILE A 124 6.83 -12.10 5.73
N LEU A 125 7.36 -12.49 4.55
CA LEU A 125 6.55 -12.67 3.34
C LEU A 125 5.46 -13.74 3.54
N ILE A 126 5.83 -14.90 4.09
CA ILE A 126 4.89 -16.00 4.34
C ILE A 126 3.84 -15.59 5.37
N LEU A 127 4.26 -14.93 6.45
CA LEU A 127 3.35 -14.46 7.51
C LEU A 127 2.35 -13.43 6.97
N THR A 128 2.83 -12.44 6.20
CA THR A 128 1.96 -11.45 5.54
C THR A 128 0.99 -12.10 4.57
N LEU A 129 1.45 -13.08 3.79
CA LEU A 129 0.61 -13.85 2.88
C LEU A 129 -0.50 -14.59 3.64
N PHE A 130 -0.16 -15.25 4.75
CA PHE A 130 -1.15 -15.97 5.55
C PHE A 130 -2.18 -15.03 6.18
N ILE A 131 -1.76 -13.87 6.66
CA ILE A 131 -2.66 -12.83 7.17
C ILE A 131 -3.60 -12.35 6.06
N MET A 132 -3.09 -12.01 4.88
CA MET A 132 -3.91 -11.55 3.75
C MET A 132 -4.87 -12.62 3.25
N ALA A 133 -4.43 -13.89 3.22
CA ALA A 133 -5.28 -15.02 2.87
C ALA A 133 -6.41 -15.23 3.91
N ALA A 134 -6.08 -15.17 5.21
CA ALA A 134 -7.08 -15.30 6.28
C ALA A 134 -8.09 -14.14 6.25
N LEU A 135 -7.62 -12.89 6.09
CA LEU A 135 -8.47 -11.71 5.99
C LEU A 135 -9.39 -11.78 4.77
N SER A 136 -8.85 -12.12 3.60
CA SER A 136 -9.65 -12.25 2.37
C SER A 136 -10.68 -13.36 2.47
N TRP A 137 -10.31 -14.52 3.03
CA TRP A 137 -11.25 -15.61 3.30
C TRP A 137 -12.37 -15.18 4.25
N MET A 138 -12.04 -14.55 5.38
CA MET A 138 -13.03 -14.04 6.32
C MET A 138 -13.95 -12.99 5.68
N ALA A 139 -13.38 -12.07 4.90
CA ALA A 139 -14.13 -11.03 4.20
C ALA A 139 -15.07 -11.62 3.13
N PHE A 140 -14.63 -12.67 2.44
CA PHE A 140 -15.42 -13.38 1.44
C PHE A 140 -16.58 -14.16 2.08
N CYS A 141 -16.31 -14.96 3.11
CA CYS A 141 -17.34 -15.76 3.77
C CYS A 141 -18.38 -14.92 4.52
N ARG A 142 -18.01 -13.76 5.06
CA ARG A 142 -18.93 -12.87 5.79
C ARG A 142 -19.70 -11.89 4.90
N ARG A 143 -19.47 -11.90 3.58
CA ARG A 143 -20.15 -11.01 2.65
C ARG A 143 -21.63 -11.39 2.53
N ARG A 144 -22.51 -10.64 3.20
CA ARG A 144 -23.97 -10.74 3.01
C ARG A 144 -24.36 -10.15 1.65
N SER A 145 -25.17 -10.87 0.86
CA SER A 145 -25.61 -10.46 -0.48
C SER A 145 -26.49 -9.19 -0.49
N GLU A 146 -27.05 -8.82 0.66
CA GLU A 146 -27.93 -7.65 0.85
C GLU A 146 -27.21 -6.29 0.73
N ASN A 147 -25.87 -6.23 0.80
CA ASN A 147 -25.11 -4.98 0.70
C ASN A 147 -24.81 -4.55 -0.76
N THR A 148 -25.53 -5.10 -1.74
CA THR A 148 -25.36 -4.80 -3.17
C THR A 148 -25.88 -3.39 -3.46
N GLY A 149 -24.97 -2.42 -3.58
CA GLY A 149 -25.29 -1.01 -3.86
C GLY A 149 -24.55 0.01 -2.99
N LYS A 150 -23.94 -0.40 -1.88
CA LYS A 150 -23.08 0.46 -1.05
C LYS A 150 -21.65 0.49 -1.62
N ALA A 151 -20.98 1.65 -1.56
CA ALA A 151 -19.59 1.79 -1.98
C ALA A 151 -18.63 0.89 -1.19
N LEU A 152 -18.88 0.70 0.11
CA LEU A 152 -18.17 -0.24 0.98
C LEU A 152 -19.12 -1.30 1.55
N VAL A 153 -18.65 -2.55 1.55
CA VAL A 153 -19.40 -3.69 2.12
C VAL A 153 -19.36 -3.63 3.65
N TYR A 154 -18.28 -3.10 4.23
CA TYR A 154 -18.05 -2.98 5.66
C TYR A 154 -17.91 -1.52 6.07
N THR A 155 -18.83 -1.02 6.90
CA THR A 155 -18.83 0.37 7.39
C THR A 155 -17.63 0.68 8.30
N TRP A 156 -17.06 -0.32 8.98
CA TRP A 156 -15.86 -0.12 9.79
C TRP A 156 -14.58 0.12 8.96
N MET A 157 -14.59 -0.21 7.66
CA MET A 157 -13.45 0.02 6.77
C MET A 157 -13.40 1.45 6.22
N GLU A 158 -14.51 2.16 6.28
CA GLU A 158 -14.61 3.56 5.86
C GLU A 158 -13.62 4.48 6.59
N PRO A 159 -13.53 4.47 7.95
CA PRO A 159 -12.51 5.26 8.64
C PRO A 159 -11.09 4.78 8.34
N VAL A 160 -10.87 3.48 8.08
CA VAL A 160 -9.54 2.93 7.79
C VAL A 160 -9.03 3.42 6.43
N LEU A 161 -9.86 3.32 5.39
CA LEU A 161 -9.53 3.82 4.05
C LEU A 161 -9.38 5.35 4.04
N SER A 162 -10.23 6.04 4.82
CA SER A 162 -10.10 7.48 5.02
C SER A 162 -8.75 7.85 5.62
N ALA A 163 -8.36 7.22 6.72
CA ALA A 163 -7.05 7.47 7.33
C ALA A 163 -5.89 7.13 6.37
N LEU A 164 -6.00 6.00 5.65
CA LEU A 164 -4.99 5.54 4.70
C LEU A 164 -4.73 6.55 3.57
N ILE A 165 -5.77 7.21 3.07
CA ILE A 165 -5.65 8.15 1.95
C ILE A 165 -5.38 9.58 2.46
N THR A 166 -6.09 10.02 3.50
CA THR A 166 -6.04 11.40 3.99
C THR A 166 -4.71 11.76 4.64
N ILE A 167 -4.06 10.83 5.38
CA ILE A 167 -2.77 11.09 6.03
C ILE A 167 -1.66 11.44 5.03
N PRO A 168 -1.33 10.59 4.04
CA PRO A 168 -0.29 10.89 3.06
C PRO A 168 -0.67 12.06 2.16
N SER A 169 -1.95 12.20 1.79
CA SER A 169 -2.41 13.31 0.95
C SER A 169 -2.33 14.65 1.67
N GLY A 170 -2.69 14.70 2.96
CA GLY A 170 -2.57 15.90 3.79
C GLY A 170 -1.11 16.33 3.97
N LEU A 171 -0.22 15.37 4.24
CA LEU A 171 1.22 15.62 4.29
C LEU A 171 1.75 16.15 2.96
N GLY A 172 1.35 15.55 1.83
CA GLY A 172 1.76 15.98 0.50
C GLY A 172 1.31 17.40 0.14
N ILE A 173 0.04 17.74 0.42
CA ILE A 173 -0.48 19.10 0.20
C ILE A 173 0.24 20.10 1.12
N GLY A 174 0.47 19.75 2.39
CA GLY A 174 1.25 20.57 3.30
C GLY A 174 2.65 20.88 2.76
N LEU A 175 3.35 19.87 2.22
CA LEU A 175 4.67 20.04 1.60
C LEU A 175 4.63 20.96 0.37
N ILE A 176 3.58 20.92 -0.44
CA ILE A 176 3.42 21.85 -1.58
C ILE A 176 3.30 23.28 -1.06
N PHE A 177 2.48 23.51 -0.02
CA PHE A 177 2.32 24.85 0.57
C PHE A 177 3.58 25.35 1.28
N TYR A 178 4.42 24.45 1.79
CA TYR A 178 5.73 24.82 2.36
C TYR A 178 6.69 25.41 1.31
N MET A 179 6.57 25.00 0.04
CA MET A 179 7.45 25.47 -1.04
C MET A 179 7.08 26.85 -1.60
N ILE A 180 5.91 27.39 -1.25
CA ILE A 180 5.39 28.65 -1.83
C ILE A 180 6.03 29.90 -1.21
N PRO A 181 6.02 30.10 0.11
CA PRO A 181 6.62 31.29 0.73
C PRO A 181 8.15 31.13 0.86
N GLU A 182 8.90 32.21 0.63
CA GLU A 182 10.35 32.24 0.87
C GLU A 182 10.71 32.67 2.31
N ASP A 183 9.76 33.30 3.02
CA ASP A 183 9.94 33.92 4.33
C ASP A 183 9.80 32.97 5.54
N SER A 184 10.03 33.50 6.74
CA SER A 184 9.83 32.83 8.05
C SER A 184 8.41 32.26 8.28
N SER A 185 7.44 32.55 7.39
CA SER A 185 6.08 32.03 7.43
C SER A 185 5.92 30.62 6.84
N LYS A 186 6.99 30.01 6.30
CA LYS A 186 7.00 28.65 5.72
C LYS A 186 6.30 27.60 6.58
N THR A 187 6.59 27.55 7.88
CA THR A 187 5.98 26.59 8.79
C THR A 187 4.48 26.83 8.99
N ALA A 188 4.05 28.10 9.02
CA ALA A 188 2.63 28.45 9.14
C ALA A 188 1.84 28.04 7.89
N TRP A 189 2.41 28.28 6.71
CA TRP A 189 1.83 27.83 5.43
C TRP A 189 1.78 26.32 5.29
N TRP A 190 2.78 25.60 5.81
CA TRP A 190 2.77 24.13 5.86
C TRP A 190 1.63 23.60 6.74
N ILE A 191 1.46 24.14 7.95
CA ILE A 191 0.36 23.75 8.86
C ILE A 191 -0.99 24.04 8.21
N PHE A 192 -1.14 25.22 7.60
CA PHE A 192 -2.34 25.58 6.87
C PHE A 192 -2.63 24.59 5.73
N GLY A 193 -1.62 24.27 4.92
CA GLY A 193 -1.72 23.31 3.82
C GLY A 193 -2.10 21.90 4.28
N MET A 194 -1.57 21.44 5.41
CA MET A 194 -1.96 20.14 5.98
C MET A 194 -3.42 20.14 6.46
N ILE A 195 -3.86 21.18 7.17
CA ILE A 195 -5.25 21.28 7.64
C ILE A 195 -6.20 21.36 6.44
N LEU A 196 -5.92 22.24 5.49
CA LEU A 196 -6.73 22.40 4.28
C LEU A 196 -6.78 21.11 3.47
N GLY A 197 -5.63 20.48 3.23
CA GLY A 197 -5.51 19.27 2.45
C GLY A 197 -6.22 18.08 3.09
N THR A 198 -6.10 17.90 4.40
CA THR A 198 -6.81 16.83 5.11
C THR A 198 -8.32 17.01 5.05
N ILE A 199 -8.84 18.22 5.30
CA ILE A 199 -10.27 18.53 5.23
C ILE A 199 -10.81 18.29 3.81
N LEU A 200 -10.10 18.77 2.79
CA LEU A 200 -10.52 18.66 1.40
C LEU A 200 -10.55 17.20 0.94
N VAL A 201 -9.48 16.44 1.20
CA VAL A 201 -9.41 15.02 0.81
C VAL A 201 -10.44 14.20 1.59
N HIS A 202 -10.63 14.47 2.88
CA HIS A 202 -11.67 13.82 3.67
C HIS A 202 -13.07 14.09 3.12
N GLY A 203 -13.39 15.34 2.79
CA GLY A 203 -14.68 15.70 2.19
C GLY A 203 -14.92 15.07 0.83
N ILE A 204 -13.89 14.96 -0.03
CA ILE A 204 -14.00 14.22 -1.30
C ILE A 204 -14.28 12.74 -1.05
N LEU A 205 -13.59 12.11 -0.10
CA LEU A 205 -13.78 10.69 0.22
C LEU A 205 -15.20 10.43 0.75
N GLU A 206 -15.73 11.29 1.62
CA GLU A 206 -17.10 11.20 2.14
C GLU A 206 -18.15 11.21 1.00
N VAL A 207 -17.97 12.07 0.00
CA VAL A 207 -18.82 12.10 -1.20
C VAL A 207 -18.74 10.79 -2.00
N ILE A 208 -17.54 10.21 -2.11
CA ILE A 208 -17.36 8.95 -2.84
C ILE A 208 -17.96 7.77 -2.04
N TYR A 209 -17.84 7.76 -0.71
CA TYR A 209 -18.43 6.71 0.13
C TYR A 209 -19.96 6.74 0.13
N GLU A 210 -20.58 7.92 0.16
CA GLU A 210 -22.04 8.03 0.13
C GLU A 210 -22.63 7.87 -1.29
N MET A 211 -21.80 7.91 -2.35
CA MET A 211 -22.20 7.87 -3.77
C MET A 211 -23.30 8.87 -4.17
N ASP A 212 -23.54 9.89 -3.35
CA ASP A 212 -24.63 10.85 -3.54
C ASP A 212 -24.18 12.27 -3.14
N PHE A 213 -23.94 13.12 -4.15
CA PHE A 213 -23.56 14.52 -3.98
C PHE A 213 -24.62 15.35 -3.23
N ARG A 214 -25.87 14.87 -3.16
CA ARG A 214 -27.02 15.66 -2.67
C ARG A 214 -27.04 15.90 -1.17
N ARG A 215 -26.24 15.19 -0.36
CA ARG A 215 -26.17 15.39 1.09
C ARG A 215 -25.08 16.34 1.58
N PHE A 216 -24.19 16.82 0.71
CA PHE A 216 -23.19 17.85 1.04
C PHE A 216 -23.83 19.10 1.71
N PHE A 217 -25.08 19.41 1.36
CA PHE A 217 -25.84 20.53 1.94
C PHE A 217 -26.80 20.14 3.06
N ARG A 218 -26.90 18.85 3.41
CA ARG A 218 -27.83 18.36 4.42
C ARG A 218 -27.11 18.12 5.75
N ARG A 219 -26.51 19.18 6.30
CA ARG A 219 -26.37 19.26 7.76
C ARG A 219 -27.77 19.07 8.34
N LYS A 220 -28.01 17.94 9.01
CA LYS A 220 -29.11 17.88 9.96
C LYS A 220 -28.75 18.84 11.09
N VAL A 221 -29.40 19.99 11.10
CA VAL A 221 -29.79 20.63 12.34
C VAL A 221 -30.78 19.68 13.00
N GLN A 222 -30.27 18.81 13.88
CA GLN A 222 -31.03 18.18 14.94
C GLN A 222 -30.09 17.60 15.98
#